data_AF-A0A365YY22-F1
#
_entry.id   AF-A0A365YY22-F1
#
_cell.length_a   1.000
_cell.length_b   1.000
_cell.length_c   1.000
_cell.angle_alpha   90.00
_cell.angle_beta   90.00
_cell.angle_gamma   90.00
#
_symmetry.space_group_name_H-M   'P 1'
#
loop_
_entity.id
_entity.type
_entity.pdbx_description
1 polymer ?
#
loop_
_entity_poly.entity_id
_entity_poly.type
_entity_poly.pdbx_seq_one_letter_code
_entity_poly.pdbx_strand_id
1 'polypeptide(L)'
;MTDTTTTPVAQNYILYRTRALMFQPAYSYLSGETPVPPAATVAGAVGSVVATQQLTGLTGVTTPDGFAYALDAAGAYPLGSIYTPPATTASS
;
A
#
# COMPACT_ATOMS: atom_id res chain seq x y z
N MET A 1 -14.27 -37.22 -15.10
CA MET A 1 -14.09 -36.06 -14.21
C MET A 1 -12.68 -35.57 -14.46
N THR A 2 -12.50 -34.57 -15.33
CA THR A 2 -11.17 -34.02 -15.65
C THR A 2 -10.79 -33.07 -14.55
N ASP A 3 -10.01 -33.57 -13.61
CA ASP A 3 -9.43 -32.79 -12.53
C ASP A 3 -8.30 -31.95 -13.13
N THR A 4 -8.58 -30.69 -13.45
CA THR A 4 -7.57 -29.74 -13.90
C THR A 4 -6.75 -29.33 -12.69
N THR A 5 -5.81 -30.18 -12.26
CA THR A 5 -4.85 -29.84 -11.22
C THR A 5 -4.01 -28.66 -11.71
N THR A 6 -4.35 -27.46 -11.26
CA THR A 6 -3.57 -26.26 -11.58
C THR A 6 -2.37 -26.26 -10.64
N THR A 7 -1.18 -26.58 -11.14
CA THR A 7 0.04 -26.48 -10.34
C THR A 7 0.22 -25.02 -9.93
N PRO A 8 0.26 -24.71 -8.63
CA PRO A 8 0.44 -23.33 -8.20
C PRO A 8 1.83 -22.84 -8.59
N VAL A 9 1.89 -21.78 -9.39
CA VAL A 9 3.15 -21.16 -9.83
C VAL A 9 3.57 -20.12 -8.79
N ALA A 10 4.83 -20.17 -8.37
CA ALA A 10 5.40 -19.17 -7.48
C ALA A 10 5.46 -17.81 -8.20
N GLN A 11 5.00 -16.77 -7.50
CA GLN A 11 4.99 -15.39 -7.96
C GLN A 11 5.75 -14.51 -6.98
N ASN A 12 6.33 -13.43 -7.49
CA ASN A 12 7.06 -12.47 -6.68
C ASN A 12 6.07 -11.55 -5.95
N TYR A 13 6.04 -11.62 -4.62
CA TYR A 13 5.25 -10.74 -3.76
C TYR A 13 6.15 -9.82 -2.95
N ILE A 14 5.73 -8.57 -2.82
CA ILE A 14 6.33 -7.60 -1.90
C ILE A 14 5.51 -7.52 -0.62
N LEU A 15 6.19 -7.46 0.53
CA LEU A 15 5.62 -7.04 1.79
C LEU A 15 5.98 -5.57 1.99
N TYR A 16 5.00 -4.70 2.18
CA TYR A 16 5.23 -3.29 2.41
C TYR A 16 4.54 -2.79 3.67
N ARG A 17 5.15 -1.80 4.33
CA ARG A 17 4.57 -1.15 5.50
C ARG A 17 3.59 -0.06 5.06
N THR A 18 2.31 -0.22 5.35
CA THR A 18 1.26 0.71 4.94
C THR A 18 1.32 2.00 5.75
N ARG A 19 1.20 3.13 5.06
CA ARG A 19 1.08 4.47 5.63
C ARG A 19 0.13 5.29 4.79
N ALA A 20 -0.60 6.19 5.44
CA ALA A 20 -1.38 7.20 4.74
C ALA A 20 -0.43 8.32 4.26
N LEU A 21 -0.44 8.60 2.96
CA LEU A 21 0.11 9.84 2.44
C LEU A 21 -0.86 10.97 2.82
N MET A 22 -0.35 11.96 3.55
CA MET A 22 -1.16 13.10 3.99
C MET A 22 -0.77 14.35 3.20
N PHE A 23 -1.78 15.09 2.76
CA PHE A 23 -1.63 16.40 2.16
C PHE A 23 -2.09 17.45 3.16
N GLN A 24 -1.23 18.45 3.41
CA GLN A 24 -1.59 19.60 4.22
C GLN A 24 -1.94 20.78 3.28
N PRO A 25 -3.18 21.29 3.33
CA PRO A 25 -3.56 22.43 2.51
C PRO A 25 -2.74 23.68 2.88
N ALA A 26 -2.41 24.48 1.87
CA ALA A 26 -1.82 25.80 2.10
C ALA A 26 -2.83 26.70 2.83
N TYR A 27 -2.35 27.48 3.78
CA TYR A 27 -3.18 28.40 4.55
C TYR A 27 -2.40 29.69 4.86
N SER A 28 -3.06 30.84 4.70
CA SER A 28 -2.51 32.16 5.00
C SER A 28 -3.49 32.96 5.86
N TYR A 29 -2.95 33.86 6.69
CA TYR A 29 -3.74 34.70 7.58
C TYR A 29 -3.10 36.08 7.74
N LEU A 30 -3.94 37.05 8.11
CA LEU A 30 -3.50 38.40 8.43
C LEU A 30 -2.90 38.45 9.83
N SER A 31 -1.93 39.35 10.04
CA SER A 31 -1.30 39.55 11.36
C SER A 31 -2.34 39.99 12.38
N GLY A 32 -2.36 39.33 13.55
CA GLY A 32 -3.32 39.60 14.63
C GLY A 32 -4.51 38.63 14.69
N GLU A 33 -4.72 37.81 13.65
CA GLU A 33 -5.72 36.75 13.66
C GLU A 33 -5.18 35.47 14.33
N THR A 34 -6.05 34.73 15.05
CA THR A 34 -5.80 33.35 15.50
C THR A 34 -6.64 32.37 14.69
N PRO A 35 -6.22 32.04 13.46
CA PRO A 35 -6.96 31.13 12.60
C PRO A 35 -6.79 29.66 13.01
N VAL A 36 -7.78 28.84 12.64
CA VAL A 36 -7.69 27.38 12.75
C VAL A 36 -7.05 26.83 11.48
N PRO A 37 -5.90 26.13 11.55
CA PRO A 37 -5.30 25.47 10.40
C PRO A 37 -6.26 24.43 9.81
N PRO A 38 -6.39 24.34 8.48
CA PRO A 38 -7.19 23.29 7.86
C PRO A 38 -6.61 21.91 8.21
N ALA A 39 -7.52 20.94 8.42
CA ALA A 39 -7.12 19.56 8.70
C ALA A 39 -6.35 18.96 7.51
N ALA A 40 -5.40 18.08 7.81
CA ALA A 40 -4.70 17.31 6.78
C ALA A 40 -5.67 16.30 6.13
N THR A 41 -5.55 16.11 4.82
CA THR A 41 -6.37 15.18 4.04
C THR A 41 -5.53 13.98 3.63
N VAL A 42 -6.11 12.77 3.67
CA VAL A 42 -5.45 11.57 3.15
C VAL A 42 -5.44 11.62 1.61
N ALA A 43 -4.26 11.69 1.01
CA ALA A 43 -4.06 11.73 -0.44
C ALA A 43 -4.00 10.33 -1.08
N GLY A 44 -3.68 9.31 -0.29
CA GLY A 44 -3.63 7.91 -0.75
C GLY A 44 -2.87 7.01 0.22
N ALA A 45 -2.83 5.72 -0.09
CA ALA A 45 -1.96 4.78 0.61
C ALA A 45 -0.58 4.74 -0.07
N VAL A 46 0.47 4.68 0.74
CA VAL A 46 1.86 4.46 0.31
C VAL A 46 2.51 3.49 1.28
N GLY A 47 3.57 2.82 0.86
CA GLY A 47 4.35 2.04 1.80
C GLY A 47 5.74 1.70 1.32
N SER A 48 6.64 1.50 2.28
CA SER A 48 8.01 1.07 2.00
C SER A 48 8.06 -0.45 1.93
N VAL A 49 8.67 -0.99 0.88
CA VAL A 49 8.92 -2.44 0.76
C VAL A 49 9.93 -2.86 1.82
N VAL A 50 9.53 -3.84 2.64
CA VAL A 50 10.34 -4.39 3.73
C VAL A 50 10.82 -5.81 3.46
N ALA A 51 10.15 -6.54 2.56
CA ALA A 51 10.58 -7.87 2.11
C ALA A 51 10.07 -8.16 0.70
N THR A 52 10.80 -9.03 -0.02
CA THR A 52 10.34 -9.66 -1.27
C THR A 52 10.38 -11.18 -1.08
N GLN A 53 9.32 -11.88 -1.49
CA GLN A 53 9.15 -13.32 -1.24
C GLN A 53 8.45 -13.99 -2.42
N GLN A 54 8.87 -15.22 -2.74
CA GLN A 54 8.20 -16.05 -3.74
C GLN A 54 7.05 -16.81 -3.07
N LEU A 55 5.81 -16.48 -3.43
CA LEU A 55 4.61 -17.13 -2.90
C LEU A 55 3.75 -17.66 -4.03
N THR A 56 3.12 -18.81 -3.82
CA THR A 56 2.15 -19.40 -4.75
C THR A 56 0.77 -18.74 -4.70
N GLY A 57 0.52 -17.93 -3.66
CA GLY A 57 -0.69 -17.16 -3.43
C GLY A 57 -0.73 -16.61 -2.00
N LEU A 58 -1.77 -15.84 -1.67
CA LEU A 58 -1.96 -15.24 -0.34
C LEU A 58 -3.04 -15.93 0.49
N THR A 59 -3.64 -17.02 -0.02
CA THR A 59 -4.67 -17.77 0.69
C THR A 59 -4.12 -18.33 2.01
N GLY A 60 -4.73 -17.96 3.13
CA GLY A 60 -4.28 -18.36 4.47
C GLY A 60 -3.13 -17.52 5.03
N VAL A 61 -2.63 -16.52 4.29
CA VAL A 61 -1.62 -15.58 4.79
C VAL A 61 -2.31 -14.41 5.48
N THR A 62 -2.04 -14.22 6.76
CA THR A 62 -2.44 -13.03 7.50
C THR A 62 -1.25 -12.10 7.64
N THR A 63 -1.49 -10.79 7.56
CA THR A 63 -0.46 -9.77 7.77
C THR A 63 -0.77 -8.99 9.04
N PRO A 64 0.23 -8.63 9.85
CA PRO A 64 0.03 -7.73 10.98
C PRO A 64 -0.46 -6.36 10.52
N ASP A 65 -1.16 -5.65 11.42
CA ASP A 65 -1.59 -4.28 11.17
C ASP A 65 -0.42 -3.39 10.74
N GLY A 66 -0.67 -2.55 9.74
CA GLY A 66 0.35 -1.69 9.17
C GLY A 66 1.23 -2.36 8.11
N PHE A 67 0.89 -3.57 7.66
CA PHE A 67 1.57 -4.26 6.57
C PHE A 67 0.57 -4.84 5.56
N ALA A 68 1.00 -5.00 4.32
CA ALA A 68 0.22 -5.67 3.29
C ALA A 68 1.13 -6.31 2.25
N TYR A 69 0.60 -7.34 1.57
CA TYR A 69 1.25 -7.94 0.41
C TYR A 69 0.73 -7.32 -0.89
N ALA A 70 1.59 -7.20 -1.89
CA ALA A 70 1.22 -6.90 -3.27
C ALA A 70 2.00 -7.80 -4.23
N LEU A 71 1.37 -8.16 -5.34
CA LEU A 71 2.04 -8.87 -6.43
C LEU A 71 2.95 -7.90 -7.18
N ASP A 72 4.23 -8.26 -7.30
CA ASP A 72 5.22 -7.54 -8.10
C ASP A 72 5.66 -8.43 -9.27
N ALA A 73 4.76 -8.61 -10.23
CA ALA A 73 4.99 -9.43 -11.42
C ALA A 73 6.18 -8.95 -12.28
N ALA A 74 6.53 -7.66 -12.18
CA ALA A 74 7.62 -7.07 -12.93
C ALA A 74 8.97 -7.11 -12.18
N GLY A 75 8.98 -7.43 -10.89
CA GLY A 75 10.20 -7.38 -10.06
C GLY A 75 10.76 -5.96 -9.89
N ALA A 76 9.90 -4.94 -9.95
CA ALA A 76 10.30 -3.54 -10.03
C ALA A 76 10.58 -2.91 -8.64
N TYR A 77 10.22 -3.58 -7.55
CA TYR A 77 10.27 -3.00 -6.21
C TYR A 77 11.29 -3.69 -5.30
N PRO A 78 12.57 -3.27 -5.33
CA PRO A 78 13.57 -3.74 -4.36
C PRO A 78 13.25 -3.28 -2.93
N LEU A 79 13.96 -3.87 -1.96
CA LEU A 79 13.86 -3.48 -0.55
C LEU A 79 14.11 -1.98 -0.37
N GLY A 80 13.26 -1.32 0.41
CA GLY A 80 13.33 0.12 0.67
C GLY A 80 12.64 1.00 -0.38
N SER A 81 12.21 0.44 -1.52
CA SER A 81 11.41 1.19 -2.50
C SER A 81 10.07 1.61 -1.94
N ILE A 82 9.55 2.73 -2.44
CA ILE A 82 8.19 3.17 -2.17
C ILE A 82 7.24 2.49 -3.16
N TYR A 83 6.25 1.80 -2.61
CA TYR A 83 5.12 1.24 -3.33
C TYR A 83 3.89 2.10 -3.08
N THR A 84 3.26 2.56 -4.16
CA THR A 84 1.96 3.23 -4.12
C THR A 84 0.91 2.22 -4.58
N PRO A 85 0.15 1.59 -3.66
CA PRO A 85 -0.94 0.73 -4.05
C PRO A 85 -1.94 1.50 -4.93
N PRO A 86 -2.59 0.82 -5.90
CA PRO A 86 -3.69 1.42 -6.63
C PRO A 86 -4.74 1.92 -5.64
N ALA A 87 -5.35 3.06 -5.95
CA ALA A 87 -6.41 3.62 -5.13
C ALA A 87 -7.46 2.52 -4.88
N THR A 88 -7.66 2.19 -3.61
CA THR A 88 -8.69 1.24 -3.23
C THR A 88 -10.01 1.92 -3.55
N THR A 89 -10.70 1.49 -4.61
CA THR A 89 -12.11 1.85 -4.77
C THR A 89 -12.81 1.27 -3.56
N ALA A 90 -13.17 2.13 -2.60
CA ALA A 90 -14.07 1.76 -1.55
C ALA A 90 -15.38 1.33 -2.23
N SER A 91 -15.67 0.02 -2.23
CA SER A 91 -17.04 -0.43 -2.46
C SER A 91 -17.87 0.12 -1.31
N SER A 92 -18.65 1.15 -1.63
CA SER A 92 -19.75 1.69 -0.82
C SER A 92 -20.78 0.64 -0.49
#